data_AF-A0A1H7SY18-F1
#
_entry.id   AF-A0A1H7SY18-F1
#
_cell.length_a   1.000
_cell.length_b   1.000
_cell.length_c   1.000
_cell.angle_alpha   90.00
_cell.angle_beta   90.00
_cell.angle_gamma   90.00
#
_symmetry.space_group_name_H-M   'P 1'
#
loop_
_entity.id
_entity.type
_entity.pdbx_description
1 polymer ?
#
loop_
_entity_poly.entity_id
_entity_poly.type
_entity_poly.pdbx_seq_one_letter_code
_entity_poly.pdbx_strand_id
1 'polypeptide(L)'
;MASIKENRGFRNLWLSRWVKMQAVALLLLVPAASQAGSCLAPVRPFVPSDSQAASDYADIIRQDFEAYISDIQDYFRCLEQERARAFEEAREVSQDYGRFLELVGD
;
A
#
# COMPACT_ATOMS: atom_id res chain seq x y z
N MET A 1 19.85 52.22 -10.31
CA MET A 1 20.21 50.85 -9.87
C MET A 1 18.98 50.13 -9.28
N ALA A 2 17.94 49.87 -10.08
CA ALA A 2 16.69 49.23 -9.61
C ALA A 2 16.30 47.96 -10.40
N SER A 3 16.78 47.80 -11.63
CA SER A 3 16.29 46.74 -12.54
C SER A 3 16.89 45.35 -12.33
N ILE A 4 17.97 45.20 -11.56
CA ILE A 4 18.70 43.93 -11.39
C ILE A 4 18.10 43.05 -10.27
N LYS A 5 17.39 43.63 -9.30
CA LYS A 5 16.82 42.90 -8.15
C LYS A 5 15.56 42.12 -8.52
N GLU A 6 14.74 42.67 -9.43
CA GLU A 6 13.44 42.11 -9.82
C GLU A 6 13.58 40.81 -10.62
N ASN A 7 14.54 40.75 -11.55
CA ASN A 7 14.82 39.57 -12.36
C ASN A 7 15.36 38.39 -11.53
N ARG A 8 16.13 38.69 -10.47
CA ARG A 8 16.64 37.66 -9.55
C ARG A 8 15.51 37.05 -8.71
N GLY A 9 14.55 37.87 -8.24
CA GLY A 9 13.41 37.40 -7.46
C GLY A 9 12.48 36.47 -8.23
N PHE A 10 12.17 36.80 -9.49
CA PHE A 10 11.28 36.01 -10.33
C PHE A 10 11.84 34.62 -10.66
N ARG A 11 13.15 34.53 -10.94
CA ARG A 11 13.83 33.27 -11.22
C ARG A 11 13.87 32.33 -10.01
N ASN A 12 14.02 32.89 -8.81
CA ASN A 12 14.02 32.14 -7.54
C ASN A 12 12.63 31.59 -7.19
N LEU A 13 11.57 32.33 -7.53
CA LEU A 13 10.17 31.92 -7.39
C LEU A 13 9.83 30.75 -8.34
N TRP A 14 10.37 30.76 -9.56
CA TRP A 14 10.14 29.69 -10.53
C TRP A 14 10.89 28.40 -10.15
N LEU A 15 12.17 28.53 -9.77
CA LEU A 15 12.99 27.42 -9.26
C LEU A 15 12.42 26.79 -7.99
N SER A 16 11.96 27.60 -7.03
CA SER A 16 11.36 27.07 -5.79
C SER A 16 10.03 26.37 -6.03
N ARG A 17 9.20 26.84 -6.97
CA ARG A 17 7.96 26.14 -7.38
C ARG A 17 8.27 24.81 -8.05
N TRP A 18 9.30 24.74 -8.91
CA TRP A 18 9.73 23.50 -9.55
C TRP A 18 10.28 22.48 -8.57
N VAL A 19 11.16 22.90 -7.64
CA VAL A 19 11.70 22.01 -6.59
C VAL A 19 10.60 21.50 -5.68
N LYS A 20 9.62 22.34 -5.32
CA LYS A 20 8.46 21.91 -4.52
C LYS A 20 7.60 20.89 -5.27
N MET A 21 7.34 21.08 -6.56
CA MET A 21 6.60 20.09 -7.36
C MET A 21 7.35 18.77 -7.50
N GLN A 22 8.68 18.80 -7.70
CA GLN A 22 9.50 17.59 -7.72
C GLN A 22 9.49 16.85 -6.37
N ALA A 23 9.59 17.58 -5.25
CA ALA A 23 9.53 16.98 -3.92
C ALA A 23 8.20 16.26 -3.67
N VAL A 24 7.07 16.87 -4.07
CA VAL A 24 5.74 16.25 -3.96
C VAL A 24 5.65 14.99 -4.82
N ALA A 25 6.17 15.02 -6.05
CA ALA A 25 6.17 13.85 -6.94
C ALA A 25 7.03 12.70 -6.39
N LEU A 26 8.18 12.99 -5.78
CA LEU A 26 9.03 11.99 -5.12
C LEU A 26 8.36 11.36 -3.90
N LEU A 27 7.61 12.14 -3.11
CA LEU A 27 6.85 11.64 -1.95
C LEU A 27 5.73 10.66 -2.35
N LEU A 28 5.14 10.81 -3.54
CA LEU A 28 4.11 9.90 -4.06
C LEU A 28 4.67 8.57 -4.59
N LEU A 29 5.98 8.48 -4.85
CA LEU A 29 6.63 7.28 -5.36
C LEU A 29 7.22 6.37 -4.27
N VAL A 30 7.13 6.77 -2.99
CA VAL A 30 7.65 5.94 -1.89
C VAL A 30 6.67 4.78 -1.65
N PRO A 31 7.07 3.52 -1.90
CA PRO A 31 6.30 2.39 -1.41
C PRO A 31 6.35 2.46 0.12
N ALA A 32 5.18 2.45 0.77
CA ALA A 32 5.12 2.35 2.23
C ALA A 32 5.80 1.04 2.66
N ALA A 33 7.06 1.14 3.10
CA ALA A 33 7.82 -0.01 3.55
C ALA A 33 7.34 -0.41 4.96
N SER A 34 6.80 -1.62 5.03
CA SER A 34 6.77 -2.52 6.18
C SER A 34 6.30 -1.93 7.52
N GLN A 35 4.99 -1.83 7.67
CA GLN A 35 4.34 -2.25 8.90
C GLN A 35 3.91 -3.71 8.63
N ALA A 36 4.10 -4.66 9.55
CA ALA A 36 3.45 -5.97 9.42
C ALA A 36 1.95 -5.70 9.32
N GLY A 37 1.44 -5.71 8.08
CA GLY A 37 0.11 -5.27 7.78
C GLY A 37 -0.82 -6.35 8.26
N SER A 38 -1.70 -6.06 9.22
CA SER A 38 -2.80 -6.97 9.48
C SER A 38 -3.67 -6.99 8.22
N CYS A 39 -3.51 -7.99 7.35
CA CYS A 39 -4.35 -8.14 6.17
C CYS A 39 -5.78 -8.37 6.65
N LEU A 40 -6.65 -7.39 6.41
CA LEU A 40 -8.05 -7.43 6.83
C LEU A 40 -8.87 -8.06 5.72
N ALA A 41 -9.52 -9.18 6.02
CA ALA A 41 -10.44 -9.81 5.09
C ALA A 41 -11.70 -8.94 4.91
N PRO A 42 -12.17 -8.72 3.68
CA PRO A 42 -13.41 -7.98 3.45
C PRO A 42 -14.61 -8.75 3.99
N VAL A 43 -15.65 -8.01 4.39
CA VAL A 43 -16.89 -8.59 4.90
C VAL A 43 -17.68 -9.21 3.75
N ARG A 44 -18.19 -10.42 3.97
CA ARG A 44 -19.02 -11.11 2.98
C ARG A 44 -20.32 -10.33 2.74
N PRO A 45 -20.70 -10.04 1.49
CA PRO A 45 -21.97 -9.38 1.20
C PRO A 45 -23.14 -10.28 1.61
N PHE A 46 -24.22 -9.66 2.07
CA PHE A 46 -25.43 -10.34 2.54
C PHE A 46 -26.45 -10.45 1.41
N VAL A 47 -27.15 -11.58 1.35
CA VAL A 47 -28.30 -11.79 0.45
C VAL A 47 -29.48 -12.27 1.29
N PRO A 48 -30.62 -11.55 1.30
CA PRO A 48 -31.82 -12.00 1.97
C PRO A 48 -32.31 -13.34 1.41
N SER A 49 -32.86 -14.20 2.28
CA SER A 49 -33.47 -15.46 1.85
C SER A 49 -34.81 -15.27 1.11
N ASP A 50 -35.48 -14.13 1.35
CA ASP A 50 -36.71 -13.76 0.67
C ASP A 50 -36.40 -13.22 -0.73
N SER A 51 -36.97 -13.85 -1.77
CA SER A 51 -36.66 -13.50 -3.15
C SER A 51 -37.24 -12.15 -3.55
N GLN A 52 -38.34 -11.71 -2.93
CA GLN A 52 -38.89 -10.39 -3.19
C GLN A 52 -37.94 -9.32 -2.64
N ALA A 53 -37.50 -9.43 -1.39
CA ALA A 53 -36.50 -8.54 -0.80
C ALA A 53 -35.18 -8.53 -1.60
N ALA A 54 -34.71 -9.69 -2.07
CA ALA A 54 -33.52 -9.75 -2.92
C ALA A 54 -33.70 -8.99 -4.25
N SER A 55 -34.90 -9.03 -4.84
CA SER A 55 -35.22 -8.27 -6.05
C SER A 55 -35.38 -6.78 -5.77
N ASP A 56 -36.04 -6.42 -4.67
CA ASP A 56 -36.32 -5.03 -4.30
C ASP A 56 -35.04 -4.24 -4.00
N TYR A 57 -34.01 -4.93 -3.48
CA TYR A 57 -32.71 -4.35 -3.13
C TYR A 57 -31.58 -4.81 -4.07
N ALA A 58 -31.90 -5.32 -5.26
CA ALA A 58 -30.94 -5.95 -6.17
C ALA A 58 -29.75 -5.03 -6.53
N ASP A 59 -29.99 -3.73 -6.69
CA ASP A 59 -28.93 -2.77 -7.03
C ASP A 59 -27.93 -2.57 -5.88
N ILE A 60 -28.41 -2.47 -4.64
CA ILE A 60 -27.56 -2.34 -3.44
C ILE A 60 -26.77 -3.63 -3.24
N ILE A 61 -27.43 -4.79 -3.34
CA ILE A 61 -26.78 -6.10 -3.21
C ILE A 61 -25.69 -6.23 -4.29
N ARG A 62 -25.96 -5.84 -5.55
CA ARG A 62 -24.96 -5.88 -6.61
C ARG A 62 -23.74 -5.03 -6.26
N GLN A 63 -23.96 -3.80 -5.78
CA GLN A 63 -22.89 -2.91 -5.38
C GLN A 63 -22.03 -3.49 -4.25
N ASP A 64 -22.63 -4.13 -3.25
CA ASP A 64 -21.91 -4.78 -2.15
C ASP A 64 -21.02 -5.93 -2.65
N PHE A 65 -21.51 -6.71 -3.64
CA PHE A 65 -20.70 -7.76 -4.27
C PHE A 65 -19.55 -7.18 -5.09
N GLU A 66 -19.78 -6.12 -5.86
CA GLU A 66 -18.72 -5.44 -6.63
C GLU A 66 -17.64 -4.88 -5.72
N ALA A 67 -18.03 -4.24 -4.61
CA ALA A 67 -17.11 -3.77 -3.58
C ALA A 67 -16.29 -4.92 -2.99
N TYR A 68 -16.93 -6.02 -2.58
CA TYR A 68 -16.24 -7.20 -2.07
C TYR A 68 -15.22 -7.78 -3.08
N ILE A 69 -15.58 -7.87 -4.37
CA ILE A 69 -14.69 -8.40 -5.42
C ILE A 69 -13.48 -7.48 -5.66
N SER A 70 -13.64 -6.18 -5.48
CA SER A 70 -12.51 -5.24 -5.49
C SER A 70 -11.63 -5.45 -4.25
N ASP A 71 -12.22 -5.42 -3.06
CA ASP A 71 -11.50 -5.45 -1.79
C ASP A 71 -10.76 -6.78 -1.56
N ILE A 72 -11.30 -7.90 -2.05
CA ILE A 72 -10.65 -9.20 -1.90
C ILE A 72 -9.34 -9.29 -2.70
N GLN A 73 -9.19 -8.53 -3.79
CA GLN A 73 -7.93 -8.47 -4.55
C GLN A 73 -6.85 -7.75 -3.75
N ASP A 74 -7.21 -6.67 -3.07
CA ASP A 74 -6.31 -5.93 -2.20
C ASP A 74 -5.89 -6.78 -0.99
N TYR A 75 -6.83 -7.54 -0.43
CA TYR A 75 -6.55 -8.52 0.62
C TYR A 75 -5.56 -9.59 0.16
N PHE A 76 -5.75 -10.19 -1.03
CA PHE A 76 -4.80 -11.17 -1.56
C PHE A 76 -3.42 -10.59 -1.82
N ARG A 77 -3.35 -9.35 -2.34
CA ARG A 77 -2.08 -8.66 -2.54
C ARG A 77 -1.35 -8.45 -1.23
N CYS A 78 -2.06 -8.05 -0.17
CA CYS A 78 -1.50 -7.95 1.17
C CYS A 78 -0.93 -9.28 1.67
N LEU A 79 -1.72 -10.36 1.57
CA LEU A 79 -1.29 -11.68 2.04
C LEU A 79 -0.02 -12.17 1.33
N GLU A 80 0.08 -11.97 0.01
CA GLU A 80 1.26 -12.41 -0.74
C GLU A 80 2.49 -11.57 -0.39
N GLN A 81 2.33 -10.28 -0.07
CA GLN A 81 3.43 -9.44 0.43
C GLN A 81 3.91 -9.90 1.81
N GLU A 82 2.99 -10.15 2.74
CA GLU A 82 3.35 -10.66 4.08
C GLU A 82 3.99 -12.05 4.00
N ARG A 83 3.50 -12.90 3.10
CA ARG A 83 4.13 -14.19 2.80
C ARG A 83 5.56 -13.98 2.34
N ALA A 84 5.80 -13.16 1.32
CA ALA A 84 7.14 -12.89 0.80
C ALA A 84 8.10 -12.34 1.88
N ARG A 85 7.62 -11.38 2.70
CA ARG A 85 8.35 -10.85 3.86
C ARG A 85 8.73 -11.96 4.84
N ALA A 86 7.76 -12.77 5.27
CA ALA A 86 7.98 -13.83 6.24
C ALA A 86 8.93 -14.91 5.72
N PHE A 87 8.92 -15.18 4.41
CA PHE A 87 9.86 -16.10 3.78
C PHE A 87 11.30 -15.58 3.84
N GLU A 88 11.55 -14.29 3.59
CA GLU A 88 12.90 -13.73 3.70
C GLU A 88 13.37 -13.73 5.16
N GLU A 89 12.51 -13.32 6.10
CA GLU A 89 12.85 -13.35 7.53
C GLU A 89 13.20 -14.78 7.99
N ALA A 90 12.42 -15.78 7.60
CA ALA A 90 12.71 -17.17 7.92
C ALA A 90 14.03 -17.66 7.30
N ARG A 91 14.36 -17.19 6.09
CA ARG A 91 15.63 -17.50 5.40
C ARG A 91 16.81 -16.91 6.17
N GLU A 92 16.75 -15.64 6.55
CA GLU A 92 17.78 -14.96 7.34
C GLU A 92 17.98 -15.65 8.69
N VAL A 93 16.90 -15.90 9.43
CA VAL A 93 16.95 -16.59 10.72
C VAL A 93 17.56 -18.00 10.59
N SER A 94 17.24 -18.72 9.52
CA SER A 94 17.81 -20.05 9.27
C SER A 94 19.32 -19.99 9.00
N GLN A 95 19.79 -18.98 8.27
CA GLN A 95 21.22 -18.78 8.02
C GLN A 95 21.96 -18.39 9.30
N ASP A 96 21.36 -17.52 10.11
CA ASP A 96 21.89 -17.10 11.40
C ASP A 96 22.03 -18.31 12.34
N TYR A 97 21.02 -19.17 12.37
CA TYR A 97 21.07 -20.42 13.12
C TYR A 97 22.15 -21.38 12.60
N GLY A 98 22.32 -21.50 11.27
CA GLY A 98 23.40 -22.27 10.68
C GLY A 98 24.79 -21.79 11.12
N ARG A 99 25.03 -20.47 11.08
CA ARG A 99 26.29 -19.88 11.57
C ARG A 99 26.49 -20.09 13.07
N PHE A 100 25.41 -20.05 13.85
CA PHE A 100 25.46 -20.37 15.28
C PHE A 100 25.92 -21.81 15.51
N LEU A 101 25.37 -22.78 14.77
CA LEU A 101 25.77 -24.20 14.87
C LEU A 101 27.26 -24.40 14.57
N GLU A 102 27.79 -23.74 13.53
CA GLU A 102 29.22 -23.77 13.20
C GLU A 102 30.11 -23.25 14.34
N LEU A 103 29.62 -22.26 15.11
CA LEU A 103 30.36 -21.69 16.25
C LEU A 103 30.36 -22.60 17.48
N VAL A 104 29.26 -23.32 17.73
CA VAL A 104 29.12 -24.17 18.92
C VAL A 104 29.68 -25.59 18.72
N GLY A 105 29.93 -26.00 17.47
CA GLY A 105 30.71 -27.21 17.17
C GLY A 105 29.99 -28.53 17.47
N ASP A 106 28.71 -28.64 17.10
CA ASP A 106 28.00 -29.93 17.00
C ASP A 106 28.03 -30.47 15.56
#